data_AF-A0AAW4XUQ1-F1
#
_entry.id   AF-A0AAW4XUQ1-F1
#
_cell.length_a   1.000
_cell.length_b   1.000
_cell.length_c   1.000
_cell.angle_alpha   90.00
_cell.angle_beta   90.00
_cell.angle_gamma   90.00
#
_symmetry.space_group_name_H-M   'P 1'
#
loop_
_entity.id
_entity.type
_entity.pdbx_description
1 polymer ?
#
loop_
_entity_poly.entity_id
_entity_poly.type
_entity_poly.pdbx_seq_one_letter_code
_entity_poly.pdbx_strand_id
1 'polypeptide(L)'
;MKKHSLAWLAPVPVAVSLLMASGAQAAERSFTPQAGTWVVTSEVNGKPGRGLAIDVQEDTFFMQVYNYQANGEATFHTALGVMQGNIVTAPLTYYAGGRYFGSEARTADEAGQAGNVTITFENGLKGTVQFPGEAPVVIERFVAGDSADAFKPQNAALMQGGQNAVWATIDGTNLHEVWQSNLVQAGAGYRLTLRPFSQVIAPPFTVIRELNYDCQRASQGAVGFDCTQDASQADLDYLPKLSFRYAAADVTGTAVASEASGKELKLVGHLLANGTVPSANVAECQPALQTFVPGNSCNASRIPVNGTWVVADELNGKPGRGISMDVQNGVAVLQIFDYLSTGASTFHMGSGAYGQSAMDIGLFQYAGGRYFGGPARTGHEVQDAGAAYIDLQQADSLVEGTIQFPHEAPKKIIRMDLTGHGSPAESLLGYWQLSMSKGNLRVNTRATLDRITDGVATNSTGSVRCQFVSVAERRATCGFYTVGAAPQEMASTTFFYNGHSPATGSVMKIKDSKGNVLGL
;
A
#
# COMPACT_ATOMS: atom_id res chain seq x y z
N MET A 1 47.70 -7.87 37.87
CA MET A 1 46.30 -7.92 38.36
C MET A 1 45.83 -6.52 38.69
N LYS A 2 45.03 -5.91 37.82
CA LYS A 2 44.14 -4.76 38.11
C LYS A 2 43.12 -4.72 36.97
N LYS A 3 41.87 -5.08 37.29
CA LYS A 3 40.73 -5.08 36.37
C LYS A 3 40.31 -3.62 36.15
N HIS A 4 40.26 -3.16 34.90
CA HIS A 4 39.56 -1.94 34.52
C HIS A 4 38.19 -2.31 33.99
N SER A 5 37.15 -1.87 34.69
CA SER A 5 35.74 -2.02 34.32
C SER A 5 35.40 -0.99 33.23
N LEU A 6 34.99 -1.46 32.06
CA LEU A 6 34.34 -0.66 31.02
C LEU A 6 32.94 -0.24 31.51
N ALA A 7 32.72 1.06 31.72
CA ALA A 7 31.38 1.62 31.85
C ALA A 7 30.80 1.78 30.43
N TRP A 8 29.71 1.04 30.16
CA TRP A 8 28.90 1.17 28.97
C TRP A 8 28.15 2.51 29.00
N LEU A 9 28.39 3.37 28.02
CA LEU A 9 27.54 4.52 27.71
C LEU A 9 26.22 3.98 27.13
N ALA A 10 25.13 4.16 27.87
CA ALA A 10 23.78 3.92 27.38
C ALA A 10 23.43 4.96 26.28
N PRO A 11 22.69 4.58 25.22
CA PRO A 11 22.20 5.53 24.25
C PRO A 11 21.11 6.41 24.88
N VAL A 12 21.33 7.72 24.83
CA VAL A 12 20.34 8.73 25.20
C VAL A 12 19.29 8.79 24.08
N PRO A 13 17.99 8.54 24.34
CA PRO A 13 16.96 8.76 23.34
C PRO A 13 16.78 10.27 23.19
N VAL A 14 17.25 10.84 22.08
CA VAL A 14 16.94 12.23 21.73
C VAL A 14 15.52 12.26 21.17
N ALA A 15 14.65 12.95 21.90
CA ALA A 15 13.28 13.22 21.53
C ALA A 15 13.23 13.91 20.17
N VAL A 16 12.59 13.26 19.19
CA VAL A 16 11.92 13.98 18.12
C VAL A 16 10.85 14.80 18.81
N SER A 17 10.93 16.13 18.73
CA SER A 17 9.87 17.02 19.19
C SER A 17 8.64 16.82 18.29
N LEU A 18 7.90 15.73 18.51
CA LEU A 18 6.50 15.66 18.13
C LEU A 18 5.82 16.81 18.85
N LEU A 19 5.30 17.78 18.10
CA LEU A 19 4.20 18.58 18.63
C LEU A 19 3.08 17.60 18.96
N MET A 20 2.98 17.21 20.23
CA MET A 20 1.80 16.59 20.81
C MET A 20 0.68 17.62 20.77
N ALA A 21 0.02 17.73 19.61
CA ALA A 21 -1.27 18.37 19.51
C ALA A 21 -2.23 17.54 20.37
N SER A 22 -2.61 18.13 21.50
CA SER A 22 -3.67 17.63 22.38
C SER A 22 -4.95 17.35 21.60
N GLY A 23 -5.36 16.07 21.55
CA GLY A 23 -6.75 15.64 21.67
C GLY A 23 -7.74 15.89 20.53
N ALA A 24 -7.32 16.34 19.35
CA ALA A 24 -8.18 16.23 18.17
C ALA A 24 -8.08 14.78 17.65
N GLN A 25 -9.02 13.91 18.04
CA GLN A 25 -9.18 12.63 17.34
C GLN A 25 -9.43 12.96 15.88
N ALA A 26 -8.48 12.59 15.00
CA ALA A 26 -8.69 12.67 13.57
C ALA A 26 -10.01 11.96 13.25
N ALA A 27 -10.89 12.62 12.50
CA ALA A 27 -12.17 12.01 12.12
C ALA A 27 -11.90 10.68 11.39
N GLU A 28 -12.53 9.59 11.84
CA GLU A 28 -12.42 8.29 11.19
C GLU A 28 -12.67 8.42 9.68
N ARG A 29 -11.79 7.84 8.89
CA ARG A 29 -11.96 7.81 7.43
C ARG A 29 -12.63 6.52 6.96
N SER A 30 -13.37 6.65 5.86
CA SER A 30 -13.93 5.51 5.12
C SER A 30 -12.94 4.85 4.15
N PHE A 31 -11.71 5.35 4.04
CA PHE A 31 -10.64 4.82 3.19
C PHE A 31 -9.28 5.36 3.64
N THR A 32 -8.20 4.74 3.15
CA THR A 32 -6.83 5.26 3.25
C THR A 32 -6.31 5.56 1.82
N PRO A 33 -5.56 6.64 1.59
CA PRO A 33 -4.89 6.84 0.30
C PRO A 33 -3.76 5.84 0.06
N GLN A 34 -3.65 5.36 -1.17
CA GLN A 34 -2.61 4.41 -1.54
C GLN A 34 -1.21 4.99 -1.46
N ALA A 35 -0.32 4.17 -0.91
CA ALA A 35 1.12 4.40 -1.00
C ALA A 35 1.63 4.18 -2.44
N GLY A 36 2.52 5.05 -2.90
CA GLY A 36 3.23 4.93 -4.18
C GLY A 36 3.20 6.22 -5.01
N THR A 37 3.34 6.08 -6.34
CA THR A 37 3.42 7.20 -7.28
C THR A 37 2.05 7.75 -7.63
N TRP A 38 1.92 9.07 -7.64
CA TRP A 38 0.72 9.81 -8.01
C TRP A 38 1.06 10.90 -9.03
N VAL A 39 0.12 11.21 -9.91
CA VAL A 39 0.29 12.17 -11.00
C VAL A 39 -0.76 13.26 -10.96
N VAL A 40 -0.39 14.46 -11.41
CA VAL A 40 -1.34 15.53 -11.75
C VAL A 40 -1.91 15.20 -13.11
N THR A 41 -3.18 14.84 -13.20
CA THR A 41 -3.77 14.21 -14.40
C THR A 41 -3.68 15.09 -15.64
N SER A 42 -3.83 16.40 -15.49
CA SER A 42 -3.70 17.38 -16.57
C SER A 42 -2.26 17.53 -17.11
N GLU A 43 -1.26 16.96 -16.42
CA GLU A 43 0.16 17.03 -16.80
C GLU A 43 0.69 15.71 -17.37
N VAL A 44 -0.14 14.66 -17.42
CA VAL A 44 0.23 13.34 -17.98
C VAL A 44 0.22 13.40 -19.50
N ASN A 45 1.40 13.49 -20.11
CA ASN A 45 1.57 13.59 -21.57
C ASN A 45 2.68 12.67 -22.13
N GLY A 46 3.16 11.73 -21.33
CA GLY A 46 4.24 10.79 -21.69
C GLY A 46 5.64 11.43 -21.73
N LYS A 47 5.79 12.68 -21.30
CA LYS A 47 7.08 13.39 -21.22
C LYS A 47 7.43 13.71 -19.76
N PRO A 48 8.70 14.02 -19.45
CA PRO A 48 9.09 14.36 -18.08
C PRO A 48 8.33 15.57 -17.54
N GLY A 49 8.03 15.54 -16.24
CA GLY A 49 7.22 16.54 -15.58
C GLY A 49 7.45 16.52 -14.07
N ARG A 50 6.48 17.06 -13.32
CA ARG A 50 6.41 16.91 -11.87
C ARG A 50 5.44 15.81 -11.49
N GLY A 51 5.54 15.33 -10.27
CA GLY A 51 4.63 14.32 -9.72
C GLY A 51 4.90 14.09 -8.25
N LEU A 52 4.25 13.08 -7.70
CA LEU A 52 4.16 12.88 -6.26
C LEU A 52 4.48 11.42 -5.91
N ALA A 53 5.10 11.22 -4.76
CA ALA A 53 5.04 9.97 -4.03
C ALA A 53 4.25 10.24 -2.75
N ILE A 54 3.16 9.53 -2.53
CA ILE A 54 2.31 9.67 -1.33
C ILE A 54 2.43 8.39 -0.51
N ASP A 55 2.43 8.52 0.80
CA ASP A 55 2.44 7.42 1.76
C ASP A 55 1.64 7.82 2.99
N VAL A 56 0.56 7.09 3.27
CA VAL A 56 -0.31 7.35 4.42
C VAL A 56 -0.32 6.11 5.31
N GLN A 57 0.09 6.29 6.56
CA GLN A 57 0.03 5.24 7.57
C GLN A 57 -0.70 5.78 8.79
N GLU A 58 -1.79 5.11 9.14
CA GLU A 58 -2.78 5.63 10.09
C GLU A 58 -3.27 7.04 9.71
N ASP A 59 -2.98 8.04 10.52
CA ASP A 59 -3.25 9.45 10.28
C ASP A 59 -2.03 10.24 9.81
N THR A 60 -0.84 9.63 9.77
CA THR A 60 0.37 10.28 9.30
C THR A 60 0.43 10.24 7.78
N PHE A 61 0.46 11.43 7.19
CA PHE A 61 0.63 11.66 5.76
C PHE A 61 2.06 12.10 5.50
N PHE A 62 2.74 11.40 4.60
CA PHE A 62 4.00 11.80 4.04
C PHE A 62 3.88 11.90 2.52
N MET A 63 4.44 12.95 1.94
CA MET A 63 4.51 13.11 0.50
C MET A 63 5.86 13.67 0.09
N GLN A 64 6.38 13.18 -1.03
CA GLN A 64 7.51 13.76 -1.74
C GLN A 64 7.01 14.28 -3.08
N VAL A 65 7.40 15.50 -3.43
CA VAL A 65 7.07 16.14 -4.70
C VAL A 65 8.37 16.34 -5.45
N TYR A 66 8.55 15.68 -6.60
CA TYR A 66 9.61 16.05 -7.53
C TYR A 66 9.08 17.12 -8.47
N ASN A 67 9.78 18.24 -8.56
CA ASN A 67 9.42 19.36 -9.41
C ASN A 67 10.66 20.17 -9.81
N TYR A 68 10.46 21.41 -10.21
CA TYR A 68 11.52 22.27 -10.72
C TYR A 68 11.48 23.63 -10.04
N GLN A 69 12.62 24.30 -10.02
CA GLN A 69 12.75 25.70 -9.66
C GLN A 69 12.41 26.61 -10.85
N ALA A 70 12.25 27.91 -10.61
CA ALA A 70 11.89 28.86 -11.66
C ALA A 70 12.94 28.92 -12.79
N ASN A 71 14.22 28.73 -12.42
CA ASN A 71 15.37 28.64 -13.32
C ASN A 71 15.44 27.32 -14.13
N GLY A 72 14.54 26.35 -13.85
CA GLY A 72 14.48 25.06 -14.52
C GLY A 72 15.29 23.95 -13.86
N GLU A 73 16.04 24.21 -12.79
CA GLU A 73 16.74 23.15 -12.05
C GLU A 73 15.75 22.20 -11.39
N ALA A 74 16.03 20.90 -11.41
CA ALA A 74 15.27 19.93 -10.62
C ALA A 74 15.39 20.24 -9.13
N THR A 75 14.35 19.92 -8.38
CA THR A 75 14.32 20.00 -6.92
C THR A 75 13.26 19.03 -6.41
N PHE A 76 13.21 18.86 -5.10
CA PHE A 76 12.14 18.12 -4.46
C PHE A 76 11.70 18.80 -3.17
N HIS A 77 10.46 18.53 -2.78
CA HIS A 77 9.88 19.00 -1.54
C HIS A 77 9.28 17.81 -0.79
N THR A 78 9.28 17.88 0.54
CA THR A 78 8.56 16.92 1.37
C THR A 78 7.43 17.62 2.11
N ALA A 79 6.31 16.93 2.29
CA ALA A 79 5.25 17.33 3.19
C ALA A 79 5.00 16.22 4.20
N LEU A 80 5.06 16.56 5.49
CA LEU A 80 4.64 15.70 6.58
C LEU A 80 3.45 16.38 7.27
N GLY A 81 2.35 15.65 7.43
CA GLY A 81 1.14 16.19 8.02
C GLY A 81 0.27 15.11 8.65
N VAL A 82 -0.82 15.55 9.27
CA VAL A 82 -1.85 14.66 9.84
C VAL A 82 -3.10 14.79 8.99
N MET A 83 -3.64 13.66 8.55
CA MET A 83 -4.87 13.58 7.79
C MET A 83 -6.08 13.84 8.69
N GLN A 84 -6.88 14.85 8.37
CA GLN A 84 -8.13 15.18 9.05
C GLN A 84 -9.31 14.80 8.17
N GLY A 85 -9.97 13.67 8.46
CA GLY A 85 -10.90 13.07 7.51
C GLY A 85 -10.15 12.81 6.20
N ASN A 86 -10.67 13.27 5.08
CA ASN A 86 -10.07 13.12 3.74
C ASN A 86 -9.17 14.29 3.30
N ILE A 87 -8.82 15.22 4.21
CA ILE A 87 -8.04 16.42 3.89
C ILE A 87 -6.72 16.41 4.66
N VAL A 88 -5.65 16.86 4.01
CA VAL A 88 -4.40 17.23 4.68
C VAL A 88 -3.93 18.59 4.17
N THR A 89 -3.44 19.41 5.09
CA THR A 89 -2.69 20.63 4.78
C THR A 89 -1.36 20.56 5.50
N ALA A 90 -0.27 20.69 4.75
CA ALA A 90 1.09 20.55 5.27
C ALA A 90 2.06 21.51 4.56
N PRO A 91 3.13 21.97 5.23
CA PRO A 91 4.17 22.75 4.57
C PRO A 91 4.96 21.88 3.58
N LEU A 92 5.31 22.44 2.43
CA LEU A 92 6.26 21.86 1.49
C LEU A 92 7.66 22.37 1.80
N THR A 93 8.43 21.56 2.53
CA THR A 93 9.80 21.86 2.93
C THR A 93 10.79 21.35 1.89
N TYR A 94 11.83 22.11 1.58
CA TYR A 94 12.96 21.69 0.75
C TYR A 94 14.27 21.76 1.53
N TYR A 95 15.24 20.98 1.09
CA TYR A 95 16.50 20.76 1.79
C TYR A 95 17.69 20.99 0.86
N ALA A 96 18.86 21.22 1.43
CA ALA A 96 20.11 21.37 0.68
C ALA A 96 21.29 20.70 1.39
N GLY A 97 22.38 20.46 0.64
CA GLY A 97 23.67 20.05 1.20
C GLY A 97 23.81 18.58 1.57
N GLY A 98 22.82 17.75 1.27
CA GLY A 98 22.82 16.32 1.62
C GLY A 98 23.67 15.44 0.71
N ARG A 99 23.44 14.13 0.83
CA ARG A 99 24.21 13.08 0.16
C ARG A 99 23.87 12.97 -1.33
N TYR A 100 24.88 13.02 -2.19
CA TYR A 100 24.78 12.75 -3.63
C TYR A 100 25.43 11.40 -3.98
N PHE A 101 25.15 10.86 -5.17
CA PHE A 101 25.73 9.58 -5.60
C PHE A 101 27.26 9.57 -5.56
N GLY A 102 27.82 8.52 -4.93
CA GLY A 102 29.27 8.33 -4.76
C GLY A 102 29.91 9.19 -3.68
N SER A 103 29.14 9.98 -2.92
CA SER A 103 29.67 10.80 -1.83
C SER A 103 29.77 10.08 -0.49
N GLU A 104 30.61 10.61 0.39
CA GLU A 104 30.65 10.24 1.81
C GLU A 104 29.31 10.51 2.51
N ALA A 105 29.12 9.95 3.70
CA ALA A 105 27.90 10.15 4.47
C ALA A 105 27.70 11.64 4.81
N ARG A 106 26.53 12.17 4.45
CA ARG A 106 26.17 13.59 4.64
C ARG A 106 24.71 13.72 5.05
N THR A 107 24.46 14.63 5.99
CA THR A 107 23.11 15.08 6.32
C THR A 107 22.78 16.31 5.50
N ALA A 108 21.50 16.50 5.19
CA ALA A 108 21.01 17.73 4.60
C ALA A 108 20.52 18.69 5.70
N ASP A 109 20.40 19.96 5.31
CA ASP A 109 19.83 21.01 6.14
C ASP A 109 18.51 21.46 5.53
N GLU A 110 17.52 21.78 6.38
CA GLU A 110 16.29 22.45 5.94
C GLU A 110 16.66 23.81 5.37
N ALA A 111 16.37 24.01 4.09
CA ALA A 111 16.72 25.23 3.36
C ALA A 111 15.56 26.22 3.30
N GLY A 112 14.32 25.74 3.43
CA GLY A 112 13.14 26.58 3.56
C GLY A 112 11.84 25.86 3.21
N GLN A 113 10.77 26.64 3.05
CA GLN A 113 9.43 26.18 2.70
C GLN A 113 8.89 26.93 1.49
N ALA A 114 8.26 26.20 0.56
CA ALA A 114 7.62 26.77 -0.62
C ALA A 114 6.19 27.30 -0.36
N GLY A 115 5.64 26.99 0.82
CA GLY A 115 4.25 27.24 1.22
C GLY A 115 3.52 25.95 1.54
N ASN A 116 2.22 26.05 1.80
CA ASN A 116 1.41 24.87 2.14
C ASN A 116 0.85 24.19 0.88
N VAL A 117 0.88 22.87 0.90
CA VAL A 117 0.05 22.04 0.03
C VAL A 117 -1.22 21.67 0.76
N THR A 118 -2.35 21.69 0.05
CA THR A 118 -3.61 21.12 0.54
C THR A 118 -4.05 20.01 -0.40
N ILE A 119 -4.33 18.83 0.14
CA ILE A 119 -4.87 17.70 -0.61
C ILE A 119 -6.23 17.33 -0.04
N THR A 120 -7.21 17.13 -0.91
CA THR A 120 -8.51 16.56 -0.57
C THR A 120 -8.71 15.28 -1.37
N PHE A 121 -8.76 14.14 -0.70
CA PHE A 121 -8.99 12.86 -1.34
C PHE A 121 -10.48 12.60 -1.56
N GLU A 122 -10.82 12.11 -2.74
CA GLU A 122 -12.15 11.62 -3.08
C GLU A 122 -12.30 10.16 -2.64
N ASN A 123 -11.25 9.37 -2.89
CA ASN A 123 -11.08 7.98 -2.49
C ASN A 123 -9.57 7.66 -2.41
N GLY A 124 -9.21 6.41 -2.16
CA GLY A 124 -7.80 6.04 -2.00
C GLY A 124 -6.94 6.09 -3.27
N LEU A 125 -7.53 6.39 -4.44
CA LEU A 125 -6.85 6.44 -5.74
C LEU A 125 -6.97 7.79 -6.46
N LYS A 126 -7.77 8.73 -5.94
CA LYS A 126 -8.07 10.00 -6.61
C LYS A 126 -8.32 11.10 -5.59
N GLY A 127 -7.88 12.31 -5.93
CA GLY A 127 -8.13 13.49 -5.14
C GLY A 127 -7.86 14.77 -5.91
N THR A 128 -7.83 15.88 -5.18
CA THR A 128 -7.38 17.18 -5.67
C THR A 128 -6.22 17.67 -4.82
N VAL A 129 -5.20 18.25 -5.47
CA VAL A 129 -4.07 18.90 -4.81
C VAL A 129 -4.07 20.38 -5.16
N GLN A 130 -3.80 21.21 -4.17
CA GLN A 130 -3.51 22.62 -4.33
C GLN A 130 -2.07 22.87 -3.90
N PHE A 131 -1.21 23.15 -4.88
CA PHE A 131 0.16 23.60 -4.61
C PHE A 131 0.21 25.10 -4.28
N PRO A 132 1.28 25.58 -3.62
CA PRO A 132 1.48 27.00 -3.36
C PRO A 132 1.40 27.83 -4.65
N GLY A 133 0.56 28.87 -4.64
CA GLY A 133 0.39 29.76 -5.80
C GLY A 133 -0.37 29.16 -6.98
N GLU A 134 -1.00 27.99 -6.81
CA GLU A 134 -1.78 27.33 -7.86
C GLU A 134 -3.25 27.13 -7.46
N ALA A 135 -4.11 26.99 -8.47
CA ALA A 135 -5.46 26.51 -8.28
C ALA A 135 -5.46 24.99 -7.98
N PRO A 136 -6.49 24.47 -7.30
CA PRO A 136 -6.64 23.02 -7.12
C PRO A 136 -6.70 22.28 -8.47
N VAL A 137 -5.93 21.20 -8.59
CA VAL A 137 -5.88 20.31 -9.76
C VAL A 137 -6.10 18.85 -9.35
N VAL A 138 -6.59 18.02 -10.27
CA VAL A 138 -6.88 16.62 -10.00
C VAL A 138 -5.58 15.81 -9.95
N ILE A 139 -5.48 14.92 -8.97
CA ILE A 139 -4.43 13.90 -8.86
C ILE A 139 -5.04 12.50 -8.84
N GLU A 140 -4.28 11.55 -9.37
CA GLU A 140 -4.64 10.13 -9.32
C GLU A 140 -3.42 9.24 -9.09
N ARG A 141 -3.67 8.05 -8.56
CA ARG A 141 -2.67 6.99 -8.42
C ARG A 141 -2.15 6.61 -9.80
N PHE A 142 -0.83 6.73 -9.99
CA PHE A 142 -0.19 6.37 -11.24
C PHE A 142 -0.24 4.86 -11.47
N VAL A 143 -0.69 4.44 -12.65
CA VAL A 143 -0.70 3.05 -13.07
C VAL A 143 0.53 2.80 -13.94
N ALA A 144 1.51 2.08 -13.41
CA ALA A 144 2.68 1.64 -14.18
C ALA A 144 2.33 0.40 -15.02
N GLY A 145 2.89 0.31 -16.23
CA GLY A 145 2.59 -0.74 -17.21
C GLY A 145 1.36 -0.46 -18.07
N ASP A 146 1.04 -1.33 -19.02
CA ASP A 146 -0.15 -1.18 -19.85
C ASP A 146 -1.41 -1.38 -18.99
N SER A 147 -2.16 -0.31 -18.72
CA SER A 147 -3.42 -0.35 -17.95
C SER A 147 -4.53 -1.12 -18.69
N ALA A 148 -4.45 -1.20 -20.02
CA ALA A 148 -5.26 -2.11 -20.84
C ALA A 148 -4.88 -3.59 -20.60
N ASP A 149 -3.65 -3.85 -20.14
CA ASP A 149 -3.08 -5.18 -19.91
C ASP A 149 -3.09 -5.61 -18.45
N ALA A 150 -3.37 -4.71 -17.50
CA ALA A 150 -3.69 -5.10 -16.11
C ALA A 150 -4.87 -6.08 -16.05
N PHE A 151 -5.69 -6.14 -17.11
CA PHE A 151 -6.69 -7.18 -17.35
C PHE A 151 -6.47 -7.95 -18.68
N LYS A 152 -5.36 -7.83 -19.41
CA LYS A 152 -5.09 -8.87 -20.42
C LYS A 152 -4.67 -10.12 -19.66
N PRO A 153 -5.46 -11.20 -19.66
CA PRO A 153 -4.99 -12.47 -19.15
C PRO A 153 -3.90 -12.92 -20.12
N GLN A 154 -2.65 -12.47 -19.92
CA GLN A 154 -1.55 -12.85 -20.80
C GLN A 154 -1.33 -14.37 -20.78
N ASN A 155 -1.93 -15.07 -19.80
CA ASN A 155 -2.28 -16.48 -19.92
C ASN A 155 -3.80 -16.68 -19.77
N ALA A 156 -4.50 -16.94 -20.88
CA ALA A 156 -5.87 -17.47 -20.88
C ALA A 156 -6.01 -18.76 -20.02
N ALA A 157 -4.90 -19.44 -19.74
CA ALA A 157 -4.81 -20.57 -18.82
C ALA A 157 -5.01 -20.19 -17.33
N LEU A 158 -4.64 -18.97 -16.90
CA LEU A 158 -4.82 -18.52 -15.51
C LEU A 158 -6.29 -18.21 -15.17
N MET A 159 -7.08 -17.81 -16.17
CA MET A 159 -8.50 -17.50 -16.00
C MET A 159 -9.41 -18.73 -15.93
N GLN A 160 -8.88 -19.96 -16.07
CA GLN A 160 -9.69 -21.16 -15.81
C GLN A 160 -10.13 -21.26 -14.34
N GLY A 161 -9.46 -20.55 -13.41
CA GLY A 161 -9.81 -20.49 -11.96
C GLY A 161 -10.42 -19.17 -11.47
N GLY A 162 -10.43 -18.11 -12.28
CA GLY A 162 -10.94 -16.78 -11.91
C GLY A 162 -10.04 -15.94 -11.00
N GLN A 163 -10.27 -14.63 -11.00
CA GLN A 163 -9.60 -13.65 -10.12
C GLN A 163 -10.29 -13.59 -8.77
N ASN A 164 -9.57 -13.94 -7.71
CA ASN A 164 -10.14 -13.93 -6.36
C ASN A 164 -9.76 -12.64 -5.62
N ALA A 165 -10.64 -12.16 -4.75
CA ALA A 165 -10.35 -11.03 -3.88
C ALA A 165 -11.14 -11.11 -2.57
N VAL A 166 -10.74 -10.31 -1.59
CA VAL A 166 -11.54 -10.04 -0.39
C VAL A 166 -11.95 -8.58 -0.42
N TRP A 167 -13.25 -8.34 -0.33
CA TRP A 167 -13.85 -7.01 -0.37
C TRP A 167 -14.54 -6.72 0.95
N ALA A 168 -14.61 -5.46 1.33
CA ALA A 168 -15.52 -4.95 2.34
C ALA A 168 -16.45 -3.94 1.68
N THR A 169 -17.75 -4.05 1.95
CA THR A 169 -18.70 -2.98 1.71
C THR A 169 -18.80 -2.11 2.95
N ILE A 170 -18.72 -0.79 2.75
CA ILE A 170 -18.59 0.21 3.82
C ILE A 170 -19.71 1.24 3.68
N ASP A 171 -20.39 1.50 4.80
CA ASP A 171 -21.40 2.54 4.95
C ASP A 171 -20.84 3.67 5.84
N GLY A 172 -20.41 4.77 5.23
CA GLY A 172 -19.69 5.82 5.95
C GLY A 172 -18.36 5.25 6.49
N THR A 173 -18.22 5.12 7.81
CA THR A 173 -17.07 4.42 8.42
C THR A 173 -17.46 3.05 8.99
N ASN A 174 -18.72 2.63 8.86
CA ASN A 174 -19.20 1.36 9.38
C ASN A 174 -18.99 0.25 8.36
N LEU A 175 -18.47 -0.88 8.83
CA LEU A 175 -18.44 -2.10 8.02
C LEU A 175 -19.89 -2.57 7.81
N HIS A 176 -20.27 -2.75 6.55
CA HIS A 176 -21.52 -3.41 6.19
C HIS A 176 -21.31 -4.93 6.12
N GLU A 177 -20.48 -5.41 5.21
CA GLU A 177 -20.14 -6.85 5.09
C GLU A 177 -18.77 -7.07 4.44
N VAL A 178 -18.15 -8.22 4.71
CA VAL A 178 -16.92 -8.67 4.04
C VAL A 178 -17.25 -9.82 3.11
N TRP A 179 -16.76 -9.76 1.88
CA TRP A 179 -17.01 -10.70 0.80
C TRP A 179 -15.70 -11.34 0.36
N GLN A 180 -15.74 -12.65 0.11
CA GLN A 180 -14.82 -13.27 -0.83
C GLN A 180 -15.45 -13.16 -2.22
N SER A 181 -14.66 -12.72 -3.19
CA SER A 181 -15.10 -12.59 -4.57
C SER A 181 -14.30 -13.49 -5.51
N ASN A 182 -14.95 -13.91 -6.59
CA ASN A 182 -14.31 -14.61 -7.71
C ASN A 182 -14.87 -14.04 -9.02
N LEU A 183 -14.01 -13.49 -9.88
CA LEU A 183 -14.36 -12.95 -11.19
C LEU A 183 -13.78 -13.85 -12.29
N VAL A 184 -14.64 -14.48 -13.07
CA VAL A 184 -14.25 -15.36 -14.20
C VAL A 184 -14.69 -14.75 -15.53
N GLN A 185 -13.95 -15.05 -16.59
CA GLN A 185 -14.40 -14.71 -17.94
C GLN A 185 -15.52 -15.67 -18.36
N ALA A 186 -16.64 -15.12 -18.86
CA ALA A 186 -17.82 -15.88 -19.25
C ALA A 186 -18.33 -15.38 -20.61
N GLY A 187 -18.01 -16.09 -21.68
CA GLY A 187 -18.33 -15.67 -23.05
C GLY A 187 -17.67 -14.33 -23.40
N ALA A 188 -18.47 -13.36 -23.83
CA ALA A 188 -18.02 -12.00 -24.16
C ALA A 188 -17.91 -11.07 -22.94
N GLY A 189 -18.39 -11.49 -21.76
CA GLY A 189 -18.37 -10.71 -20.52
C GLY A 189 -17.68 -11.47 -19.38
N TYR A 190 -18.12 -11.17 -18.15
CA TYR A 190 -17.56 -11.75 -16.93
C TYR A 190 -18.68 -12.17 -15.99
N ARG A 191 -18.39 -13.18 -15.16
CA ARG A 191 -19.25 -13.57 -14.06
C ARG A 191 -18.53 -13.35 -12.75
N LEU A 192 -19.17 -12.63 -11.85
CA LEU A 192 -18.67 -12.37 -10.51
C LEU A 192 -19.52 -13.14 -9.50
N THR A 193 -18.85 -13.80 -8.56
CA THR A 193 -19.48 -14.47 -7.43
C THR A 193 -19.00 -13.84 -6.14
N LEU A 194 -19.93 -13.45 -5.25
CA LEU A 194 -19.64 -12.94 -3.90
C LEU A 194 -20.16 -13.91 -2.85
N ARG A 195 -19.32 -14.20 -1.86
CA ARG A 195 -19.62 -15.05 -0.70
C ARG A 195 -19.29 -14.30 0.58
N PRO A 196 -20.19 -14.23 1.58
CA PRO A 196 -19.85 -13.64 2.86
C PRO A 196 -18.65 -14.37 3.48
N PHE A 197 -17.69 -13.59 3.96
CA PHE A 197 -16.43 -14.10 4.50
C PHE A 197 -16.61 -15.06 5.69
N SER A 198 -17.71 -14.88 6.43
CA SER A 198 -18.04 -15.66 7.63
C SER A 198 -18.52 -17.10 7.36
N GLN A 199 -18.70 -17.52 6.10
CA GLN A 199 -19.53 -18.70 5.78
C GLN A 199 -18.82 -19.95 5.26
N VAL A 200 -17.54 -20.17 5.52
CA VAL A 200 -16.91 -21.46 5.16
C VAL A 200 -17.12 -22.53 6.24
N ILE A 201 -18.30 -23.13 6.14
CA ILE A 201 -18.83 -24.46 6.48
C ILE A 201 -18.05 -25.44 7.39
N ALA A 202 -18.77 -25.97 8.39
CA ALA A 202 -18.56 -27.29 9.00
C ALA A 202 -19.70 -28.25 8.57
N PRO A 203 -19.46 -29.57 8.44
CA PRO A 203 -20.48 -30.52 8.01
C PRO A 203 -21.66 -30.65 9.01
N PRO A 204 -22.91 -30.89 8.56
CA PRO A 204 -23.34 -31.04 7.17
C PRO A 204 -23.55 -29.68 6.48
N PHE A 205 -23.02 -29.57 5.27
CA PHE A 205 -22.77 -28.30 4.58
C PHE A 205 -24.07 -27.68 4.04
N THR A 206 -24.53 -26.57 4.61
CA THR A 206 -25.53 -25.69 3.97
C THR A 206 -24.86 -24.39 3.55
N VAL A 207 -24.77 -24.14 2.24
CA VAL A 207 -24.39 -22.83 1.68
C VAL A 207 -25.62 -21.94 1.76
N ILE A 208 -25.58 -20.81 2.48
CA ILE A 208 -26.80 -20.03 2.76
C ILE A 208 -26.88 -18.71 1.97
N ARG A 209 -25.79 -18.14 1.44
CA ARG A 209 -25.90 -16.98 0.54
C ARG A 209 -24.70 -16.80 -0.40
N GLU A 210 -24.86 -17.19 -1.66
CA GLU A 210 -23.94 -16.84 -2.74
C GLU A 210 -24.65 -15.85 -3.67
N LEU A 211 -24.01 -14.72 -3.97
CA LEU A 211 -24.53 -13.72 -4.88
C LEU A 211 -23.75 -13.80 -6.20
N ASN A 212 -24.48 -13.96 -7.30
CA ASN A 212 -23.92 -14.06 -8.64
C ASN A 212 -24.30 -12.84 -9.48
N TYR A 213 -23.36 -12.42 -10.32
CA TYR A 213 -23.47 -11.19 -11.10
C TYR A 213 -22.99 -11.42 -12.52
N ASP A 214 -23.69 -10.79 -13.46
CA ASP A 214 -23.22 -10.64 -14.83
C ASP A 214 -22.55 -9.27 -14.95
N CYS A 215 -21.29 -9.29 -15.37
CA CYS A 215 -20.40 -8.14 -15.40
C CYS A 215 -19.92 -7.85 -16.83
N GLN A 216 -19.82 -6.56 -17.16
CA GLN A 216 -19.23 -6.07 -18.40
C GLN A 216 -18.09 -5.12 -18.06
N ARG A 217 -17.13 -4.95 -18.97
CA ARG A 217 -16.17 -3.85 -18.82
C ARG A 217 -16.92 -2.52 -18.88
N ALA A 218 -16.52 -1.60 -18.03
CA ALA A 218 -17.01 -0.23 -18.10
C ALA A 218 -16.75 0.36 -19.50
N SER A 219 -17.62 1.25 -19.96
CA SER A 219 -17.60 1.78 -21.33
C SER A 219 -16.29 2.48 -21.70
N GLN A 220 -16.03 2.60 -23.00
CA GLN A 220 -14.74 3.02 -23.60
C GLN A 220 -14.06 4.20 -22.87
N GLY A 221 -12.97 3.90 -22.16
CA GLY A 221 -12.15 4.86 -21.43
C GLY A 221 -12.15 4.67 -19.90
N ALA A 222 -13.14 3.97 -19.34
CA ALA A 222 -13.19 3.65 -17.92
C ALA A 222 -12.47 2.32 -17.60
N VAL A 223 -11.55 2.35 -16.64
CA VAL A 223 -10.91 1.15 -16.09
C VAL A 223 -11.86 0.56 -15.04
N GLY A 224 -12.51 -0.58 -15.33
CA GLY A 224 -13.38 -1.27 -14.36
C GLY A 224 -14.42 -2.23 -14.96
N PHE A 225 -15.30 -2.71 -14.08
CA PHE A 225 -16.41 -3.63 -14.32
C PHE A 225 -17.70 -3.03 -13.78
N ASP A 226 -18.76 -3.10 -14.57
CA ASP A 226 -20.13 -2.82 -14.15
C ASP A 226 -20.90 -4.14 -14.09
N CYS A 227 -21.50 -4.42 -12.94
CA CYS A 227 -22.10 -5.70 -12.62
C CYS A 227 -23.54 -5.54 -12.17
N THR A 228 -24.41 -6.41 -12.69
CA THR A 228 -25.81 -6.52 -12.28
C THR A 228 -26.05 -7.90 -11.70
N GLN A 229 -26.77 -7.97 -10.58
CA GLN A 229 -27.08 -9.24 -9.94
C GLN A 229 -27.90 -10.13 -10.89
N ASP A 230 -27.60 -11.43 -10.88
CA ASP A 230 -28.33 -12.43 -11.66
C ASP A 230 -29.83 -12.39 -11.32
N ALA A 231 -30.66 -12.26 -12.36
CA ALA A 231 -32.11 -12.15 -12.22
C ALA A 231 -32.74 -13.37 -11.51
N SER A 232 -32.11 -14.54 -11.59
CA SER A 232 -32.55 -15.75 -10.86
C SER A 232 -32.38 -15.64 -9.35
N GLN A 233 -31.61 -14.65 -8.89
CA GLN A 233 -31.36 -14.33 -7.49
C GLN A 233 -31.98 -12.98 -7.09
N ALA A 234 -32.92 -12.45 -7.87
CA ALA A 234 -33.59 -11.19 -7.57
C ALA A 234 -34.27 -11.19 -6.19
N ASP A 235 -34.75 -12.34 -5.71
CA ASP A 235 -35.37 -12.45 -4.37
C ASP A 235 -34.36 -12.36 -3.21
N LEU A 236 -33.06 -12.47 -3.49
CA LEU A 236 -32.00 -12.24 -2.49
C LEU A 236 -31.64 -10.75 -2.37
N ASP A 237 -32.14 -9.89 -3.27
CA ASP A 237 -31.89 -8.44 -3.46
C ASP A 237 -31.09 -7.86 -2.30
N TYR A 238 -29.76 -7.89 -2.40
CA TYR A 238 -28.87 -7.46 -1.31
C TYR A 238 -27.92 -6.37 -1.80
N LEU A 239 -27.27 -6.63 -2.95
CA LEU A 239 -26.48 -5.66 -3.70
C LEU A 239 -26.87 -5.78 -5.18
N PRO A 240 -28.00 -5.21 -5.64
CA PRO A 240 -28.51 -5.38 -7.00
C PRO A 240 -27.54 -4.91 -8.10
N LYS A 241 -26.73 -3.90 -7.81
CA LYS A 241 -25.73 -3.35 -8.73
C LYS A 241 -24.44 -3.03 -8.00
N LEU A 242 -23.32 -3.26 -8.67
CA LEU A 242 -22.02 -2.82 -8.22
C LEU A 242 -21.12 -2.46 -9.41
N SER A 243 -20.22 -1.52 -9.17
CA SER A 243 -19.19 -1.11 -10.12
C SER A 243 -17.85 -1.11 -9.40
N PHE A 244 -16.83 -1.74 -9.97
CA PHE A 244 -15.51 -1.83 -9.32
C PHE A 244 -14.38 -1.85 -10.33
N ARG A 245 -13.15 -1.58 -9.87
CA ARG A 245 -11.93 -1.73 -10.66
C ARG A 245 -10.81 -2.29 -9.80
N TYR A 246 -9.89 -2.96 -10.47
CA TYR A 246 -8.59 -3.32 -9.89
C TYR A 246 -7.59 -2.19 -10.12
N ALA A 247 -6.85 -1.83 -9.09
CA ALA A 247 -5.74 -0.90 -9.14
C ALA A 247 -4.55 -1.56 -8.46
N ALA A 248 -3.65 -2.12 -9.26
CA ALA A 248 -2.61 -3.04 -8.77
C ALA A 248 -3.23 -4.20 -7.96
N ALA A 249 -2.85 -4.33 -6.68
CA ALA A 249 -3.35 -5.38 -5.80
C ALA A 249 -4.71 -5.05 -5.15
N ASP A 250 -5.25 -3.85 -5.37
CA ASP A 250 -6.40 -3.34 -4.62
C ASP A 250 -7.67 -3.32 -5.46
N VAL A 251 -8.81 -3.35 -4.78
CA VAL A 251 -10.14 -3.30 -5.36
C VAL A 251 -10.85 -2.08 -4.82
N THR A 252 -11.30 -1.20 -5.71
CA THR A 252 -12.17 -0.07 -5.36
C THR A 252 -13.47 -0.14 -6.12
N GLY A 253 -14.54 0.37 -5.52
CA GLY A 253 -15.80 0.50 -6.24
C GLY A 253 -16.92 1.10 -5.40
N THR A 254 -18.12 0.96 -5.94
CA THR A 254 -19.38 1.27 -5.26
C THR A 254 -20.34 0.10 -5.45
N ALA A 255 -21.24 -0.07 -4.49
CA ALA A 255 -22.34 -1.02 -4.58
C ALA A 255 -23.62 -0.37 -4.07
N VAL A 256 -24.77 -0.72 -4.62
CA VAL A 256 -26.07 -0.18 -4.19
C VAL A 256 -26.73 -1.23 -3.31
N ALA A 257 -27.07 -0.88 -2.07
CA ALA A 257 -27.78 -1.77 -1.15
C ALA A 257 -29.30 -1.62 -1.30
N SER A 258 -30.00 -2.74 -1.45
CA SER A 258 -31.47 -2.83 -1.57
C SER A 258 -32.21 -2.44 -0.28
N GLU A 259 -31.74 -2.93 0.87
CA GLU A 259 -32.41 -2.80 2.19
C GLU A 259 -32.37 -1.35 2.74
N ALA A 260 -31.52 -0.49 2.17
CA ALA A 260 -31.31 0.88 2.62
C ALA A 260 -31.82 1.93 1.62
N SER A 261 -32.93 1.69 0.91
CA SER A 261 -33.50 2.62 -0.08
C SER A 261 -32.57 2.91 -1.26
N GLY A 262 -31.76 1.94 -1.69
CA GLY A 262 -30.77 2.14 -2.75
C GLY A 262 -29.55 2.94 -2.30
N LYS A 263 -29.19 2.87 -1.01
CA LYS A 263 -28.00 3.54 -0.48
C LYS A 263 -26.74 3.06 -1.17
N GLU A 264 -25.88 4.00 -1.56
CA GLU A 264 -24.56 3.71 -2.10
C GLU A 264 -23.58 3.34 -0.97
N LEU A 265 -22.99 2.16 -1.09
CA LEU A 265 -21.91 1.64 -0.25
C LEU A 265 -20.59 1.78 -1.00
N LYS A 266 -19.52 2.09 -0.27
CA LYS A 266 -18.16 2.01 -0.82
C LYS A 266 -17.69 0.57 -0.82
N LEU A 267 -16.98 0.17 -1.85
CA LEU A 267 -16.32 -1.13 -1.96
C LEU A 267 -14.82 -0.91 -1.91
N VAL A 268 -14.17 -1.58 -0.96
CA VAL A 268 -12.71 -1.56 -0.75
C VAL A 268 -12.23 -2.99 -0.61
N GLY A 269 -11.02 -3.32 -1.01
CA GLY A 269 -10.57 -4.71 -0.97
C GLY A 269 -9.21 -4.94 -1.59
N HIS A 270 -8.80 -6.20 -1.59
CA HIS A 270 -7.52 -6.63 -2.16
C HIS A 270 -7.69 -7.94 -2.93
N LEU A 271 -6.93 -8.07 -4.01
CA LEU A 271 -6.76 -9.31 -4.74
C LEU A 271 -6.16 -10.38 -3.82
N LEU A 272 -6.73 -11.57 -3.91
CA LEU A 272 -6.17 -12.79 -3.35
C LEU A 272 -5.31 -13.45 -4.41
N ALA A 273 -4.11 -13.83 -4.03
CA ALA A 273 -3.29 -14.74 -4.81
C ALA A 273 -4.00 -16.08 -4.97
N ASN A 274 -4.66 -16.32 -6.11
CA ASN A 274 -5.17 -17.62 -6.46
C ASN A 274 -5.03 -17.85 -7.97
N GLY A 275 -4.07 -18.69 -8.30
CA GLY A 275 -3.98 -19.38 -9.57
C GLY A 275 -3.08 -20.59 -9.36
N THR A 276 -3.64 -21.79 -9.35
CA THR A 276 -2.84 -22.98 -9.67
C THR A 276 -2.46 -22.84 -11.13
N VAL A 277 -1.22 -22.41 -11.40
CA VAL A 277 -0.62 -22.60 -12.72
C VAL A 277 -0.20 -24.07 -12.77
N PRO A 278 -0.80 -24.92 -13.63
CA PRO A 278 -0.43 -26.32 -13.73
C PRO A 278 0.92 -26.53 -14.46
N SER A 279 1.80 -25.53 -14.51
CA SER A 279 3.06 -25.60 -15.22
C SER A 279 4.26 -25.42 -14.29
N ALA A 280 5.33 -26.18 -14.57
CA ALA A 280 6.61 -26.13 -13.86
C ALA A 280 7.53 -25.01 -14.38
N ASN A 281 7.02 -24.08 -15.20
CA ASN A 281 7.81 -23.07 -15.90
C ASN A 281 7.61 -21.67 -15.29
N VAL A 282 8.67 -21.14 -14.67
CA VAL A 282 8.69 -19.84 -13.98
C VAL A 282 8.44 -18.65 -14.93
N ALA A 283 8.76 -18.79 -16.23
CA ALA A 283 8.51 -17.73 -17.23
C ALA A 283 7.02 -17.54 -17.53
N GLU A 284 6.19 -18.56 -17.30
CA GLU A 284 4.72 -18.50 -17.48
C GLU A 284 4.01 -17.89 -16.26
N CYS A 285 4.73 -17.65 -15.16
CA CYS A 285 4.21 -17.06 -13.93
C CYS A 285 4.21 -15.51 -13.93
N GLN A 286 4.87 -14.87 -14.89
CA GLN A 286 5.03 -13.40 -14.97
C GLN A 286 3.71 -12.60 -14.95
N PRO A 287 2.59 -13.05 -15.57
CA PRO A 287 1.33 -12.31 -15.55
C PRO A 287 0.54 -12.41 -14.23
N ALA A 288 0.91 -13.33 -13.32
CA ALA A 288 0.24 -13.54 -12.04
C ALA A 288 0.80 -12.66 -10.90
N LEU A 289 1.82 -11.84 -11.19
CA LEU A 289 2.56 -10.99 -10.25
C LEU A 289 1.78 -9.74 -9.78
N GLN A 290 0.45 -9.73 -9.85
CA GLN A 290 -0.37 -8.65 -9.27
C GLN A 290 -0.56 -8.81 -7.75
N THR A 291 -0.20 -9.95 -7.17
CA THR A 291 -0.36 -10.22 -5.74
C THR A 291 0.82 -10.98 -5.14
N PHE A 292 1.03 -10.73 -3.85
CA PHE A 292 1.94 -11.45 -2.98
C PHE A 292 1.52 -12.94 -2.85
N VAL A 293 2.39 -13.91 -3.19
CA VAL A 293 2.09 -15.36 -3.06
C VAL A 293 3.20 -16.11 -2.29
N PRO A 294 2.86 -16.94 -1.29
CA PRO A 294 3.70 -18.02 -0.80
C PRO A 294 3.19 -19.42 -1.23
N GLY A 295 4.00 -20.15 -2.02
CA GLY A 295 4.00 -21.63 -2.26
C GLY A 295 2.79 -22.26 -2.98
N ASN A 296 2.86 -23.27 -3.86
CA ASN A 296 3.94 -24.09 -4.42
C ASN A 296 3.55 -24.46 -5.88
N SER A 297 4.18 -23.79 -6.84
CA SER A 297 4.47 -24.23 -8.23
C SER A 297 4.90 -23.04 -9.10
N CYS A 298 4.57 -21.82 -8.66
CA CYS A 298 5.15 -20.57 -9.12
C CYS A 298 5.77 -19.83 -7.92
N ASN A 299 7.10 -19.75 -7.85
CA ASN A 299 7.81 -18.82 -6.96
C ASN A 299 7.64 -17.40 -7.52
N ALA A 300 6.43 -16.87 -7.49
CA ALA A 300 6.18 -15.46 -7.73
C ALA A 300 6.97 -14.66 -6.68
N SER A 301 7.98 -13.92 -7.13
CA SER A 301 8.81 -13.01 -6.35
C SER A 301 7.95 -12.18 -5.40
N ARG A 302 8.26 -12.20 -4.10
CA ARG A 302 7.55 -11.41 -3.08
C ARG A 302 7.60 -9.93 -3.45
N ILE A 303 6.46 -9.31 -3.76
CA ILE A 303 6.37 -7.88 -4.09
C ILE A 303 6.62 -7.06 -2.82
N PRO A 304 7.55 -6.08 -2.82
CA PRO A 304 7.79 -5.22 -1.65
C PRO A 304 6.57 -4.36 -1.34
N VAL A 305 6.48 -3.87 -0.11
CA VAL A 305 5.45 -2.86 0.23
C VAL A 305 5.76 -1.54 -0.48
N ASN A 306 4.79 -1.03 -1.25
CA ASN A 306 4.89 0.27 -1.91
C ASN A 306 4.97 1.43 -0.90
N GLY A 307 5.58 2.54 -1.30
CA GLY A 307 5.65 3.76 -0.49
C GLY A 307 7.07 4.25 -0.27
N THR A 308 7.30 4.90 0.87
CA THR A 308 8.60 5.51 1.21
C THR A 308 9.54 4.52 1.86
N TRP A 309 10.78 4.49 1.36
CA TRP A 309 11.90 3.67 1.83
C TRP A 309 13.09 4.57 2.20
N VAL A 310 13.91 4.08 3.12
CA VAL A 310 15.09 4.79 3.62
C VAL A 310 16.29 3.84 3.67
N VAL A 311 17.49 4.41 3.56
CA VAL A 311 18.73 3.66 3.83
C VAL A 311 18.86 3.50 5.34
N ALA A 312 18.98 2.25 5.80
CA ALA A 312 18.91 1.93 7.23
C ALA A 312 19.98 2.66 8.06
N ASP A 313 21.23 2.70 7.56
CA ASP A 313 22.34 3.37 8.23
C ASP A 313 22.26 4.91 8.17
N GLU A 314 21.37 5.46 7.35
CA GLU A 314 21.15 6.91 7.21
C GLU A 314 19.97 7.40 8.08
N LEU A 315 19.24 6.48 8.73
CA LEU A 315 18.11 6.79 9.60
C LEU A 315 18.58 7.30 10.97
N ASN A 316 18.98 8.58 11.02
CA ASN A 316 19.53 9.24 12.21
C ASN A 316 18.68 10.41 12.72
N GLY A 317 17.45 10.55 12.21
CA GLY A 317 16.53 11.63 12.56
C GLY A 317 16.85 12.98 11.92
N LYS A 318 17.87 13.07 11.05
CA LYS A 318 18.20 14.28 10.28
C LYS A 318 17.76 14.15 8.82
N PRO A 319 17.53 15.26 8.11
CA PRO A 319 17.25 15.23 6.69
C PRO A 319 18.38 14.58 5.88
N GLY A 320 18.01 13.90 4.80
CA GLY A 320 18.94 13.14 3.96
C GLY A 320 18.33 12.89 2.60
N ARG A 321 18.74 11.78 1.97
CA ARG A 321 18.11 11.29 0.74
C ARG A 321 16.96 10.34 1.06
N GLY A 322 15.97 10.29 0.19
CA GLY A 322 14.80 9.43 0.32
C GLY A 322 14.55 8.58 -0.92
N ILE A 323 13.85 7.47 -0.74
CA ILE A 323 13.50 6.55 -1.83
C ILE A 323 11.97 6.41 -1.83
N SER A 324 11.35 6.54 -3.01
CA SER A 324 10.00 6.05 -3.24
C SER A 324 10.08 4.84 -4.16
N MET A 325 9.44 3.75 -3.74
CA MET A 325 9.37 2.50 -4.49
C MET A 325 7.91 2.15 -4.74
N ASP A 326 7.61 1.83 -5.99
CA ASP A 326 6.27 1.51 -6.42
C ASP A 326 6.29 0.39 -7.46
N VAL A 327 5.88 -0.81 -7.05
CA VAL A 327 5.84 -2.02 -7.86
C VAL A 327 4.40 -2.36 -8.20
N GLN A 328 4.08 -2.34 -9.49
CA GLN A 328 2.74 -2.61 -10.02
C GLN A 328 2.84 -3.25 -11.40
N ASN A 329 1.95 -4.22 -11.70
CA ASN A 329 1.82 -4.81 -13.05
C ASN A 329 3.15 -5.29 -13.66
N GLY A 330 4.04 -5.86 -12.85
CA GLY A 330 5.36 -6.30 -13.31
C GLY A 330 6.30 -5.16 -13.69
N VAL A 331 6.06 -3.94 -13.21
CA VAL A 331 6.92 -2.77 -13.38
C VAL A 331 7.27 -2.22 -12.01
N ALA A 332 8.55 -1.98 -11.77
CA ALA A 332 9.02 -1.20 -10.62
C ALA A 332 9.31 0.23 -11.09
N VAL A 333 8.77 1.21 -10.37
CA VAL A 333 9.10 2.63 -10.49
C VAL A 333 9.92 3.01 -9.26
N LEU A 334 11.10 3.58 -9.49
CA LEU A 334 12.01 4.03 -8.45
C LEU A 334 12.21 5.53 -8.57
N GLN A 335 12.02 6.25 -7.47
CA GLN A 335 12.31 7.67 -7.36
C GLN A 335 13.29 7.88 -6.21
N ILE A 336 14.40 8.55 -6.47
CA ILE A 336 15.42 8.90 -5.48
C ILE A 336 15.45 10.40 -5.36
N PHE A 337 15.26 10.88 -4.14
CA PHE A 337 15.31 12.29 -3.78
C PHE A 337 16.63 12.54 -3.07
N ASP A 338 17.57 13.20 -3.74
CA ASP A 338 18.94 13.36 -3.30
C ASP A 338 19.51 14.73 -3.73
N TYR A 339 20.83 14.84 -3.82
CA TYR A 339 21.50 16.12 -4.00
C TYR A 339 22.53 16.03 -5.12
N LEU A 340 22.94 17.18 -5.62
CA LEU A 340 24.09 17.32 -6.50
C LEU A 340 25.37 17.56 -5.69
N SER A 341 26.52 17.41 -6.33
CA SER A 341 27.82 17.74 -5.73
C SER A 341 27.91 19.21 -5.29
N THR A 342 27.12 20.10 -5.91
CA THR A 342 26.97 21.51 -5.53
C THR A 342 26.17 21.72 -4.24
N GLY A 343 25.49 20.68 -3.74
CA GLY A 343 24.57 20.74 -2.61
C GLY A 343 23.13 21.10 -2.98
N ALA A 344 22.84 21.41 -4.24
CA ALA A 344 21.46 21.62 -4.69
C ALA A 344 20.66 20.32 -4.61
N SER A 345 19.40 20.39 -4.17
CA SER A 345 18.46 19.26 -4.24
C SER A 345 18.21 18.84 -5.68
N THR A 346 18.03 17.56 -5.95
CA THR A 346 17.62 17.02 -7.24
C THR A 346 16.77 15.78 -7.03
N PHE A 347 16.26 15.19 -8.11
CA PHE A 347 15.70 13.86 -8.08
C PHE A 347 16.23 13.04 -9.27
N HIS A 348 16.26 11.73 -9.07
CA HIS A 348 16.56 10.75 -10.09
C HIS A 348 15.41 9.76 -10.16
N MET A 349 14.96 9.40 -11.36
CA MET A 349 13.84 8.48 -11.53
C MET A 349 14.14 7.48 -12.64
N GLY A 350 13.59 6.28 -12.46
CA GLY A 350 13.62 5.23 -13.46
C GLY A 350 12.50 4.24 -13.28
N SER A 351 12.30 3.40 -14.29
CA SER A 351 11.43 2.24 -14.18
C SER A 351 12.03 1.04 -14.90
N GLY A 352 11.63 -0.15 -14.49
CA GLY A 352 12.13 -1.40 -15.05
C GLY A 352 11.15 -2.55 -14.85
N ALA A 353 11.36 -3.64 -15.59
CA ALA A 353 10.56 -4.85 -15.43
C ALA A 353 10.83 -5.46 -14.04
N TYR A 354 9.74 -5.76 -13.32
CA TYR A 354 9.74 -6.47 -12.06
C TYR A 354 9.25 -7.90 -12.30
N GLY A 355 10.20 -8.82 -12.51
CA GLY A 355 9.93 -10.25 -12.68
C GLY A 355 10.71 -11.15 -11.72
N GLN A 356 11.68 -10.57 -11.01
CA GLN A 356 12.60 -11.22 -10.08
C GLN A 356 12.74 -10.33 -8.84
N SER A 357 13.22 -10.90 -7.74
CA SER A 357 13.53 -10.17 -6.52
C SER A 357 14.73 -9.24 -6.64
N ALA A 358 15.52 -9.31 -7.71
CA ALA A 358 16.57 -8.35 -8.03
C ALA A 358 16.34 -7.67 -9.39
N MET A 359 16.68 -6.39 -9.50
CA MET A 359 16.48 -5.59 -10.72
C MET A 359 17.51 -4.48 -10.85
N ASP A 360 17.86 -4.15 -12.09
CA ASP A 360 18.61 -2.94 -12.44
C ASP A 360 17.66 -1.89 -13.00
N ILE A 361 17.66 -0.70 -12.40
CA ILE A 361 16.85 0.43 -12.85
C ILE A 361 17.79 1.57 -13.24
N GLY A 362 17.80 1.93 -14.53
CA GLY A 362 18.50 3.12 -15.01
C GLY A 362 17.88 4.38 -14.40
N LEU A 363 18.72 5.23 -13.83
CA LEU A 363 18.29 6.45 -13.14
C LEU A 363 18.67 7.68 -13.95
N PHE A 364 17.68 8.51 -14.20
CA PHE A 364 17.84 9.71 -15.02
C PHE A 364 17.57 10.96 -14.20
N GLN A 365 18.36 12.00 -14.46
CA GLN A 365 18.14 13.35 -13.94
C GLN A 365 17.37 14.19 -14.97
N TYR A 366 16.57 15.14 -14.50
CA TYR A 366 15.70 15.97 -15.33
C TYR A 366 15.89 17.47 -15.09
N ALA A 367 15.46 18.30 -16.05
CA ALA A 367 15.40 19.77 -15.91
C ALA A 367 14.26 20.40 -16.75
N GLY A 368 13.97 21.67 -16.51
CA GLY A 368 13.16 22.54 -17.36
C GLY A 368 11.63 22.43 -17.19
N GLY A 369 11.13 21.58 -16.28
CA GLY A 369 9.70 21.40 -16.09
C GLY A 369 9.02 22.49 -15.24
N ARG A 370 7.79 22.22 -14.84
CA ARG A 370 6.93 23.16 -14.11
C ARG A 370 7.37 23.37 -12.66
N TYR A 371 7.51 24.63 -12.26
CA TYR A 371 7.71 25.05 -10.87
C TYR A 371 6.37 25.50 -10.24
N PHE A 372 6.31 25.58 -8.91
CA PHE A 372 5.09 26.01 -8.22
C PHE A 372 4.64 27.41 -8.62
N GLY A 373 3.36 27.56 -8.93
CA GLY A 373 2.77 28.80 -9.44
C GLY A 373 3.18 29.18 -10.88
N GLY A 374 4.06 28.38 -11.49
CA GLY A 374 4.55 28.60 -12.85
C GLY A 374 3.59 28.12 -13.95
N PRO A 375 3.81 28.57 -15.20
CA PRO A 375 3.07 28.06 -16.35
C PRO A 375 3.37 26.57 -16.58
N ALA A 376 2.44 25.88 -17.24
CA ALA A 376 2.65 24.50 -17.65
C ALA A 376 3.94 24.37 -18.49
N ARG A 377 4.87 23.52 -18.02
CA ARG A 377 6.16 23.25 -18.66
C ARG A 377 6.51 21.78 -18.54
N THR A 378 6.95 21.21 -19.64
CA THR A 378 7.46 19.83 -19.73
C THR A 378 8.96 19.83 -19.49
N GLY A 379 9.43 18.93 -18.64
CA GLY A 379 10.84 18.72 -18.41
C GLY A 379 11.49 17.91 -19.53
N HIS A 380 12.80 17.78 -19.46
CA HIS A 380 13.59 16.90 -20.31
C HIS A 380 14.66 16.22 -19.47
N GLU A 381 15.07 15.04 -19.90
CA GLU A 381 16.23 14.35 -19.35
C GLU A 381 17.50 15.15 -19.63
N VAL A 382 18.38 15.25 -18.65
CA VAL A 382 19.66 15.96 -18.77
C VAL A 382 20.88 15.06 -18.59
N GLN A 383 20.72 13.95 -17.85
CA GLN A 383 21.83 13.06 -17.54
C GLN A 383 21.34 11.65 -17.18
N ASP A 384 22.02 10.64 -17.71
CA ASP A 384 22.02 9.27 -17.17
C ASP A 384 22.96 9.23 -15.96
N ALA A 385 22.40 9.00 -14.78
CA ALA A 385 23.15 8.93 -13.52
C ALA A 385 23.70 7.54 -13.23
N GLY A 386 23.43 6.55 -14.09
CA GLY A 386 23.76 5.14 -13.91
C GLY A 386 22.59 4.32 -13.40
N ALA A 387 22.82 3.03 -13.19
CA ALA A 387 21.79 2.12 -12.67
C ALA A 387 21.83 2.01 -11.15
N ALA A 388 20.65 1.95 -10.53
CA ALA A 388 20.51 1.38 -9.20
C ALA A 388 20.21 -0.12 -9.31
N TYR A 389 21.03 -0.94 -8.67
CA TYR A 389 20.75 -2.36 -8.49
C TYR A 389 19.98 -2.54 -7.18
N ILE A 390 18.76 -3.04 -7.27
CA ILE A 390 17.92 -3.33 -6.11
C ILE A 390 17.88 -4.84 -5.95
N ASP A 391 18.14 -5.31 -4.74
CA ASP A 391 18.00 -6.70 -4.37
C ASP A 391 17.08 -6.86 -3.16
N LEU A 392 15.90 -7.42 -3.43
CA LEU A 392 14.87 -7.81 -2.48
C LEU A 392 14.94 -9.34 -2.20
N GLN A 393 16.00 -10.04 -2.65
CA GLN A 393 16.25 -11.47 -2.40
C GLN A 393 16.65 -11.81 -0.97
N GLN A 394 16.58 -10.87 -0.03
CA GLN A 394 16.48 -11.29 1.37
C GLN A 394 15.16 -12.04 1.48
N ALA A 395 15.20 -13.37 1.29
CA ALA A 395 14.11 -14.25 0.87
C ALA A 395 12.87 -14.22 1.79
N ASP A 396 13.02 -13.55 2.93
CA ASP A 396 12.10 -13.44 4.02
C ASP A 396 11.83 -11.98 4.43
N SER A 397 12.02 -10.98 3.56
CA SER A 397 11.58 -9.61 3.88
C SER A 397 10.77 -8.91 2.79
N LEU A 398 9.71 -8.23 3.25
CA LEU A 398 8.84 -7.36 2.45
C LEU A 398 9.08 -5.87 2.70
N VAL A 399 9.84 -5.58 3.73
CA VAL A 399 10.07 -4.24 4.27
C VAL A 399 11.55 -3.94 4.43
N GLU A 400 12.40 -4.84 3.96
CA GLU A 400 13.84 -4.68 3.91
C GLU A 400 14.36 -5.18 2.57
N GLY A 401 15.50 -4.62 2.15
CA GLY A 401 16.20 -5.04 0.95
C GLY A 401 17.59 -4.43 0.92
N THR A 402 18.26 -4.57 -0.21
CA THR A 402 19.52 -3.91 -0.49
C THR A 402 19.36 -3.05 -1.74
N ILE A 403 19.95 -1.87 -1.75
CA ILE A 403 20.12 -1.05 -2.95
C ILE A 403 21.59 -0.72 -3.12
N GLN A 404 22.09 -0.82 -4.34
CA GLN A 404 23.36 -0.24 -4.74
C GLN A 404 23.06 0.97 -5.62
N PHE A 405 23.32 2.16 -5.08
CA PHE A 405 23.23 3.40 -5.86
C PHE A 405 24.40 3.50 -6.84
N PRO A 406 24.28 4.33 -7.90
CA PRO A 406 25.40 4.62 -8.78
C PRO A 406 26.65 5.04 -8.00
N HIS A 407 27.78 4.41 -8.32
CA HIS A 407 29.09 4.68 -7.70
C HIS A 407 29.17 4.49 -6.19
N GLU A 408 28.22 3.75 -5.59
CA GLU A 408 28.25 3.40 -4.17
C GLU A 408 28.34 1.89 -3.95
N ALA A 409 28.77 1.51 -2.76
CA ALA A 409 28.64 0.13 -2.28
C ALA A 409 27.17 -0.17 -1.93
N PRO A 410 26.72 -1.44 -2.02
CA PRO A 410 25.39 -1.84 -1.61
C PRO A 410 25.04 -1.41 -0.17
N LYS A 411 23.80 -0.98 0.04
CA LYS A 411 23.24 -0.46 1.30
C LYS A 411 21.95 -1.17 1.65
N LYS A 412 21.74 -1.45 2.94
CA LYS A 412 20.44 -1.93 3.43
C LYS A 412 19.41 -0.81 3.33
N ILE A 413 18.25 -1.13 2.79
CA ILE A 413 17.06 -0.26 2.78
C ILE A 413 15.94 -0.89 3.58
N ILE A 414 15.11 -0.04 4.17
CA ILE A 414 13.93 -0.45 4.93
C ILE A 414 12.72 0.43 4.58
N ARG A 415 11.52 -0.15 4.62
CA ARG A 415 10.25 0.57 4.48
C ARG A 415 10.11 1.51 5.68
N MET A 416 9.89 2.79 5.42
CA MET A 416 9.75 3.80 6.46
C MET A 416 8.48 3.56 7.29
N ASP A 417 8.63 3.50 8.61
CA ASP A 417 7.49 3.46 9.53
C ASP A 417 7.05 4.89 9.85
N LEU A 418 5.84 5.26 9.42
CA LEU A 418 5.27 6.58 9.66
C LEU A 418 4.29 6.58 10.85
N THR A 419 3.93 5.41 11.36
CA THR A 419 2.95 5.28 12.45
C THR A 419 3.49 5.73 13.81
N GLY A 420 4.82 5.75 13.95
CA GLY A 420 5.46 6.01 15.23
C GLY A 420 5.22 4.90 16.26
N HIS A 421 4.78 3.72 15.82
CA HIS A 421 4.66 2.56 16.68
C HIS A 421 6.02 2.25 17.33
N GLY A 422 6.03 2.14 18.66
CA GLY A 422 7.19 1.73 19.44
C GLY A 422 7.48 0.23 19.31
N SER A 423 6.55 -0.56 18.76
CA SER A 423 6.77 -1.98 18.47
C SER A 423 5.94 -2.49 17.28
N PRO A 424 6.40 -3.55 16.58
CA PRO A 424 5.61 -4.19 15.53
C PRO A 424 4.21 -4.64 15.98
N ALA A 425 4.05 -5.06 17.24
CA ALA A 425 2.77 -5.53 17.76
C ALA A 425 1.67 -4.45 17.69
N GLU A 426 2.03 -3.18 17.84
CA GLU A 426 1.08 -2.07 17.75
C GLU A 426 0.47 -1.94 16.35
N SER A 427 1.19 -2.34 15.30
CA SER A 427 0.65 -2.36 13.94
C SER A 427 -0.47 -3.41 13.76
N LEU A 428 -0.63 -4.35 14.70
CA LEU A 428 -1.74 -5.30 14.71
C LEU A 428 -3.01 -4.73 15.35
N LEU A 429 -2.94 -3.59 16.06
CA LEU A 429 -4.13 -2.95 16.64
C LEU A 429 -5.08 -2.50 15.53
N GLY A 430 -6.39 -2.57 15.81
CA GLY A 430 -7.45 -2.21 14.88
C GLY A 430 -8.58 -3.24 14.82
N TYR A 431 -9.42 -3.12 13.80
CA TYR A 431 -10.59 -3.98 13.62
C TYR A 431 -10.38 -5.01 12.53
N TRP A 432 -10.60 -6.28 12.84
CA TRP A 432 -10.25 -7.42 12.00
C TRP A 432 -11.45 -8.34 11.73
N GLN A 433 -11.46 -8.92 10.54
CA GLN A 433 -12.24 -10.10 10.18
C GLN A 433 -11.27 -11.28 10.07
N LEU A 434 -11.52 -12.34 10.84
CA LEU A 434 -10.62 -13.48 11.00
C LEU A 434 -11.38 -14.79 10.73
N SER A 435 -10.74 -15.69 9.99
CA SER A 435 -11.12 -17.08 9.79
C SER A 435 -9.96 -17.96 10.24
N MET A 436 -10.14 -18.66 11.36
CA MET A 436 -9.13 -19.50 12.03
C MET A 436 -9.55 -20.96 12.01
N SER A 437 -8.60 -21.89 12.01
CA SER A 437 -8.92 -23.32 12.06
C SER A 437 -7.95 -24.15 12.90
N LYS A 438 -8.41 -25.34 13.32
CA LYS A 438 -7.61 -26.41 13.92
C LYS A 438 -8.33 -27.74 13.73
N GLY A 439 -7.74 -28.65 12.95
CA GLY A 439 -8.45 -29.86 12.52
C GLY A 439 -9.75 -29.49 11.80
N ASN A 440 -10.88 -30.02 12.27
CA ASN A 440 -12.20 -29.73 11.70
C ASN A 440 -12.89 -28.49 12.30
N LEU A 441 -12.31 -27.88 13.35
CA LEU A 441 -12.87 -26.66 13.93
C LEU A 441 -12.51 -25.47 13.04
N ARG A 442 -13.51 -24.66 12.71
CA ARG A 442 -13.34 -23.36 12.06
C ARG A 442 -14.05 -22.28 12.85
N VAL A 443 -13.33 -21.20 13.13
CA VAL A 443 -13.80 -20.05 13.90
C VAL A 443 -13.72 -18.81 13.00
N ASN A 444 -14.88 -18.30 12.60
CA ASN A 444 -14.99 -17.03 11.87
C ASN A 444 -15.47 -15.97 12.85
N THR A 445 -14.68 -14.94 13.08
CA THR A 445 -15.00 -13.88 14.04
C THR A 445 -14.53 -12.53 13.55
N ARG A 446 -15.20 -11.48 14.03
CA ARG A 446 -14.70 -10.11 13.98
C ARG A 446 -14.14 -9.75 15.36
N ALA A 447 -13.05 -9.01 15.40
CA ALA A 447 -12.43 -8.63 16.66
C ALA A 447 -11.73 -7.28 16.53
N THR A 448 -11.93 -6.43 17.54
CA THR A 448 -11.10 -5.25 17.75
C THR A 448 -9.92 -5.65 18.63
N LEU A 449 -8.71 -5.55 18.11
CA LEU A 449 -7.47 -5.67 18.87
C LEU A 449 -7.13 -4.28 19.39
N ASP A 450 -7.31 -4.08 20.68
CA ASP A 450 -7.27 -2.77 21.34
C ASP A 450 -6.19 -2.67 22.44
N ARG A 451 -5.46 -3.77 22.69
CA ARG A 451 -4.48 -3.87 23.79
C ARG A 451 -3.25 -4.64 23.36
N ILE A 452 -2.07 -4.18 23.80
CA ILE A 452 -0.82 -4.93 23.71
C ILE A 452 -0.44 -5.43 25.10
N THR A 453 -0.07 -6.69 25.21
CA THR A 453 0.55 -7.25 26.42
C THR A 453 1.66 -8.19 26.00
N ASP A 454 2.89 -7.94 26.46
CA ASP A 454 4.08 -8.73 26.14
C ASP A 454 4.31 -8.95 24.63
N GLY A 455 4.06 -7.92 23.81
CA GLY A 455 4.21 -7.99 22.35
C GLY A 455 3.08 -8.71 21.61
N VAL A 456 1.99 -9.05 22.31
CA VAL A 456 0.81 -9.69 21.74
C VAL A 456 -0.35 -8.70 21.71
N ALA A 457 -0.95 -8.51 20.54
CA ALA A 457 -2.17 -7.74 20.35
C ALA A 457 -3.39 -8.59 20.72
N THR A 458 -4.27 -8.08 21.58
CA THR A 458 -5.41 -8.81 22.12
C THR A 458 -6.67 -7.96 22.08
N ASN A 459 -7.83 -8.63 22.00
CA ASN A 459 -9.11 -7.96 22.18
C ASN A 459 -9.47 -7.85 23.68
N SER A 460 -10.45 -7.02 24.00
CA SER A 460 -10.89 -6.75 25.37
C SER A 460 -11.27 -7.98 26.21
N THR A 461 -11.75 -9.06 25.59
CA THR A 461 -12.10 -10.32 26.25
C THR A 461 -10.93 -11.30 26.35
N GLY A 462 -9.81 -11.05 25.66
CA GLY A 462 -8.66 -11.93 25.56
C GLY A 462 -8.88 -13.20 24.71
N SER A 463 -10.03 -13.32 24.04
CA SER A 463 -10.41 -14.47 23.22
C SER A 463 -9.73 -14.49 21.85
N VAL A 464 -9.22 -13.35 21.38
CA VAL A 464 -8.40 -13.25 20.16
C VAL A 464 -7.05 -12.66 20.52
N ARG A 465 -5.99 -13.31 20.06
CA ARG A 465 -4.60 -12.92 20.30
C ARG A 465 -3.81 -13.00 19.01
N CYS A 466 -3.07 -11.96 18.68
CA CYS A 466 -2.29 -11.87 17.46
C CYS A 466 -0.88 -11.40 17.75
N GLN A 467 0.10 -11.99 17.08
CA GLN A 467 1.51 -11.62 17.23
C GLN A 467 2.26 -11.85 15.91
N PHE A 468 3.34 -11.10 15.71
CA PHE A 468 4.27 -11.37 14.62
C PHE A 468 5.09 -12.63 14.94
N VAL A 469 5.05 -13.61 14.04
CA VAL A 469 5.96 -14.76 14.05
C VAL A 469 7.24 -14.47 13.26
N SER A 470 7.22 -13.49 12.36
CA SER A 470 8.40 -12.89 11.72
C SER A 470 8.09 -11.44 11.36
N VAL A 471 8.82 -10.48 11.94
CA VAL A 471 8.64 -9.05 11.65
C VAL A 471 9.18 -8.71 10.26
N ALA A 472 10.34 -9.27 9.88
CA ALA A 472 10.96 -9.06 8.58
C ALA A 472 10.04 -9.50 7.43
N GLU A 473 9.41 -10.68 7.56
CA GLU A 473 8.44 -11.19 6.58
C GLU A 473 7.09 -10.49 6.67
N ARG A 474 6.87 -9.69 7.72
CA ARG A 474 5.55 -9.24 8.16
C ARG A 474 4.56 -10.41 8.33
N ARG A 475 5.03 -11.56 8.81
CA ARG A 475 4.20 -12.75 9.04
C ARG A 475 3.64 -12.72 10.46
N ALA A 476 2.32 -12.68 10.58
CA ALA A 476 1.60 -12.66 11.85
C ALA A 476 0.68 -13.87 11.99
N THR A 477 0.49 -14.31 13.23
CA THR A 477 -0.45 -15.38 13.58
C THR A 477 -1.48 -14.81 14.55
N CYS A 478 -2.75 -15.05 14.24
CA CYS A 478 -3.88 -14.79 15.14
C CYS A 478 -4.48 -16.11 15.59
N GLY A 479 -4.73 -16.25 16.88
CA GLY A 479 -5.39 -17.41 17.49
C GLY A 479 -6.67 -17.03 18.23
N PHE A 480 -7.61 -17.97 18.25
CA PHE A 480 -8.80 -17.94 19.09
C PHE A 480 -8.57 -18.80 20.33
N TYR A 481 -8.81 -18.21 21.50
CA TYR A 481 -8.49 -18.80 22.80
C TYR A 481 -9.72 -18.94 23.67
N THR A 482 -9.74 -19.95 24.52
CA THR A 482 -10.69 -20.01 25.64
C THR A 482 -10.47 -18.84 26.60
N VAL A 483 -11.55 -18.33 27.20
CA VAL A 483 -11.49 -17.25 28.20
C VAL A 483 -11.31 -17.85 29.59
N GLY A 484 -10.35 -17.37 30.37
CA GLY A 484 -10.11 -17.82 31.75
C GLY A 484 -8.65 -17.71 32.18
N ALA A 485 -8.33 -18.27 33.35
CA ALA A 485 -7.00 -18.17 33.97
C ALA A 485 -5.89 -18.93 33.22
N ALA A 486 -6.26 -19.97 32.46
CA ALA A 486 -5.34 -20.77 31.64
C ALA A 486 -5.88 -20.86 30.20
N PRO A 487 -5.75 -19.78 29.40
CA PRO A 487 -6.30 -19.72 28.06
C PRO A 487 -5.62 -20.73 27.13
N GLN A 488 -6.42 -21.50 26.39
CA GLN A 488 -5.95 -22.54 25.47
C GLN A 488 -6.28 -22.17 24.02
N GLU A 489 -5.33 -22.33 23.11
CA GLU A 489 -5.55 -22.06 21.69
C GLU A 489 -6.45 -23.12 21.05
N MET A 490 -7.60 -22.69 20.57
CA MET A 490 -8.60 -23.53 19.92
C MET A 490 -8.42 -23.57 18.41
N ALA A 491 -8.04 -22.46 17.79
CA ALA A 491 -7.88 -22.32 16.35
C ALA A 491 -6.90 -21.19 16.05
N SER A 492 -6.20 -21.26 14.92
CA SER A 492 -5.27 -20.19 14.51
C SER A 492 -5.32 -19.95 13.02
N THR A 493 -4.77 -18.82 12.60
CA THR A 493 -4.49 -18.50 11.21
C THR A 493 -3.23 -17.67 11.13
N THR A 494 -2.43 -17.91 10.09
CA THR A 494 -1.19 -17.18 9.83
C THR A 494 -1.33 -16.47 8.49
N PHE A 495 -0.91 -15.21 8.45
CA PHE A 495 -1.01 -14.36 7.28
C PHE A 495 0.19 -13.43 7.18
N PHE A 496 0.36 -12.84 6.00
CA PHE A 496 1.34 -11.79 5.74
C PHE A 496 0.67 -10.43 5.79
N TYR A 497 1.32 -9.46 6.41
CA TYR A 497 0.82 -8.13 6.71
C TYR A 497 1.55 -7.08 5.87
N ASN A 498 0.90 -6.48 4.88
CA ASN A 498 1.57 -5.55 3.96
C ASN A 498 1.63 -4.11 4.51
N GLY A 499 1.76 -3.94 5.82
CA GLY A 499 1.79 -2.64 6.50
C GLY A 499 0.41 -2.05 6.80
N HIS A 500 -0.54 -2.16 5.86
CA HIS A 500 -1.91 -1.63 6.01
C HIS A 500 -3.01 -2.68 5.85
N SER A 501 -2.72 -3.82 5.25
CA SER A 501 -3.75 -4.85 5.06
C SER A 501 -3.12 -6.24 4.91
N PRO A 502 -3.78 -7.30 5.39
CA PRO A 502 -3.34 -8.68 5.20
C PRO A 502 -3.64 -9.19 3.79
N ALA A 503 -2.75 -10.03 3.25
CA ALA A 503 -2.89 -10.63 1.92
C ALA A 503 -3.34 -12.10 1.97
N THR A 504 -4.51 -12.41 2.56
CA THR A 504 -5.03 -13.79 2.58
C THR A 504 -6.54 -13.87 2.53
N GLY A 505 -7.09 -14.97 1.99
CA GLY A 505 -8.54 -15.22 1.99
C GLY A 505 -9.13 -15.55 3.36
N SER A 506 -8.30 -15.59 4.42
CA SER A 506 -8.71 -15.98 5.77
C SER A 506 -8.58 -14.85 6.81
N VAL A 507 -7.96 -13.72 6.45
CA VAL A 507 -7.82 -12.56 7.35
C VAL A 507 -7.96 -11.25 6.57
N MET A 508 -8.71 -10.29 7.12
CA MET A 508 -8.80 -8.90 6.63
C MET A 508 -8.69 -7.93 7.81
N LYS A 509 -7.77 -6.97 7.74
CA LYS A 509 -7.75 -5.80 8.64
C LYS A 509 -8.65 -4.77 8.00
N ILE A 510 -9.78 -4.47 8.65
CA ILE A 510 -10.80 -3.57 8.14
C ILE A 510 -10.51 -2.15 8.58
N LYS A 511 -10.07 -1.96 9.83
CA LYS A 511 -9.68 -0.65 10.35
C LYS A 511 -8.33 -0.68 11.03
N ASP A 512 -7.57 0.41 10.94
CA ASP A 512 -6.34 0.62 11.72
C ASP A 512 -6.63 0.91 13.20
N SER A 513 -5.57 1.21 13.97
CA SER A 513 -5.70 1.52 15.40
C SER A 513 -6.44 2.83 15.68
N LYS A 514 -6.56 3.70 14.68
CA LYS A 514 -7.26 4.99 14.73
C LYS A 514 -8.70 4.90 14.22
N GLY A 515 -9.14 3.72 13.76
CA GLY A 515 -10.48 3.49 13.23
C GLY A 515 -10.65 3.85 11.75
N ASN A 516 -9.57 4.17 11.03
CA ASN A 516 -9.65 4.43 9.59
C ASN A 516 -9.80 3.12 8.83
N VAL A 517 -10.71 3.10 7.85
CA VAL A 517 -10.90 1.94 6.99
C VAL A 517 -9.68 1.74 6.07
N LEU A 518 -9.21 0.50 6.04
CA LEU A 518 -8.12 0.01 5.21
C LEU A 518 -8.72 -0.73 4.02
N GLY A 519 -8.04 -0.71 2.87
CA GLY A 519 -8.56 -1.38 1.67
C GLY A 519 -8.61 -0.55 0.40
N LEU A 520 -8.02 0.65 0.43
CA LEU A 520 -7.56 1.31 -0.79
C LEU A 520 -6.08 1.57 -0.63
#